data_AF-A9U814-F1
#
_entry.id   AF-A9U814-F1
#
_cell.length_a   1.000
_cell.length_b   1.000
_cell.length_c   1.000
_cell.angle_alpha   90.00
_cell.angle_beta   90.00
_cell.angle_gamma   90.00
#
_symmetry.space_group_name_H-M   'P 1'
#
loop_
_entity.id
_entity.type
_entity.pdbx_description
1 polymer ?
#
loop_
_entity_poly.entity_id
_entity_poly.type
_entity_poly.pdbx_seq_one_letter_code
_entity_poly.pdbx_strand_id
1 'polypeptide(L)'
;MELGMAARPKKRRRRVFQFFLMLILFFVAIFGGIYWFFVLRASTEHVSPFNGEKHALVYQGEVEKTPYLMEADQILLPFSFIQEKLDPAIFWDEPTHSVIITTKDKVLRMESGQVVAYLNKQPVNLQVPVKEVDGVRYVPLEPLEKLYPYSFAHKPVTGALTVEKDGYAIQQAKVVQDDDPQLVRTGASLRTPIVAELSSGAVVDILGQSDKWYRVLTADGIAGFLPRESLELTQVRKVTSKNPNVSDIGPMQGVNVVSPTWFEMKDAEGTLQNKADPAYVKWAHQRGT
;
A
#
# COMPACT_ATOMS: atom_id res chain seq x y z
N MET A 1 -94.84 27.75 -5.48
CA MET A 1 -93.66 26.91 -5.75
C MET A 1 -92.47 27.84 -5.86
N GLU A 2 -91.42 27.60 -5.08
CA GLU A 2 -90.00 27.81 -5.40
C GLU A 2 -89.22 27.69 -4.07
N LEU A 3 -88.35 26.68 -4.01
CA LEU A 3 -87.71 26.15 -2.81
C LEU A 3 -86.51 27.01 -2.35
N GLY A 4 -86.44 27.28 -1.04
CA GLY A 4 -85.25 27.84 -0.40
C GLY A 4 -84.09 26.83 -0.38
N MET A 5 -83.04 27.09 -1.16
CA MET A 5 -81.77 26.35 -1.10
C MET A 5 -80.97 26.73 0.15
N ALA A 6 -80.83 25.80 1.09
CA ALA A 6 -79.92 25.94 2.23
C ALA A 6 -78.46 25.79 1.79
N ALA A 7 -77.63 26.80 2.07
CA ALA A 7 -76.20 26.78 1.75
C ALA A 7 -75.43 25.76 2.63
N ARG A 8 -74.86 24.72 1.98
CA ARG A 8 -74.00 23.70 2.61
C ARG A 8 -72.79 24.31 3.35
N PRO A 9 -72.39 23.80 4.53
CA PRO A 9 -71.31 24.39 5.33
C PRO A 9 -69.92 24.11 4.72
N LYS A 10 -69.38 25.10 3.98
CA LYS A 10 -68.05 25.05 3.33
C LYS A 10 -66.85 24.93 4.29
N LYS A 11 -67.00 25.23 5.59
CA LYS A 11 -65.89 25.26 6.57
C LYS A 11 -65.30 23.88 6.90
N ARG A 12 -66.09 22.79 6.87
CA ARG A 12 -65.63 21.44 7.27
C ARG A 12 -64.67 20.82 6.24
N ARG A 13 -64.90 21.04 4.94
CA ARG A 13 -64.03 20.56 3.84
C ARG A 13 -62.64 21.19 3.86
N ARG A 14 -62.51 22.47 4.24
CA ARG A 14 -61.23 23.18 4.28
C ARG A 14 -60.31 22.66 5.39
N ARG A 15 -60.87 22.33 6.57
CA ARG A 15 -60.09 21.71 7.67
C ARG A 15 -59.65 20.27 7.36
N VAL A 16 -60.50 19.49 6.69
CA VAL A 16 -60.13 18.13 6.24
C VAL A 16 -59.01 18.20 5.22
N PHE A 17 -59.09 19.12 4.24
CA PHE A 17 -58.01 19.34 3.28
C PHE A 17 -56.71 19.79 3.94
N GLN A 18 -56.77 20.73 4.89
CA GLN A 18 -55.60 21.19 5.66
C GLN A 18 -54.96 20.05 6.49
N PHE A 19 -55.79 19.17 7.07
CA PHE A 19 -55.31 17.98 7.79
C PHE A 19 -54.58 17.00 6.87
N PHE A 20 -55.16 16.67 5.71
CA PHE A 20 -54.49 15.82 4.71
C PHE A 20 -53.22 16.45 4.15
N LEU A 21 -53.18 17.77 3.95
CA LEU A 21 -51.99 18.49 3.51
C LEU A 21 -50.86 18.43 4.56
N MET A 22 -51.17 18.65 5.85
CA MET A 22 -50.19 18.48 6.94
C MET A 22 -49.68 17.04 7.03
N LEU A 23 -50.55 16.04 6.83
CA LEU A 23 -50.17 14.63 6.84
C LEU A 23 -49.18 14.30 5.70
N ILE A 24 -49.43 14.82 4.48
CA ILE A 24 -48.52 14.64 3.34
C ILE A 24 -47.17 15.29 3.62
N LEU A 25 -47.15 16.53 4.12
CA LEU A 25 -45.89 17.21 4.48
C LEU A 25 -45.12 16.47 5.57
N PHE A 26 -45.82 15.89 6.55
CA PHE A 26 -45.22 15.05 7.58
C PHE A 26 -44.57 13.78 6.98
N PHE A 27 -45.25 13.10 6.07
CA PHE A 27 -44.64 11.96 5.37
C PHE A 27 -43.47 12.38 4.48
N VAL A 28 -43.55 13.50 3.75
CA VAL A 28 -42.42 14.01 2.96
C VAL A 28 -41.22 14.34 3.86
N ALA A 29 -41.44 14.93 5.03
CA ALA A 29 -40.38 15.19 5.99
C ALA A 29 -39.77 13.90 6.56
N ILE A 30 -40.59 12.91 6.88
CA ILE A 30 -40.13 11.58 7.33
C ILE A 30 -39.36 10.87 6.24
N PHE A 31 -39.93 10.73 5.03
CA PHE A 31 -39.26 10.07 3.91
C PHE A 31 -38.03 10.84 3.45
N GLY A 32 -38.04 12.18 3.50
CA GLY A 32 -36.89 13.02 3.26
C GLY A 32 -35.80 12.84 4.32
N GLY A 33 -36.17 12.73 5.60
CA GLY A 33 -35.26 12.45 6.70
C GLY A 33 -34.67 11.04 6.64
N ILE A 34 -35.48 10.03 6.33
CA ILE A 34 -35.05 8.65 6.08
C ILE A 34 -34.13 8.62 4.87
N TYR A 35 -34.51 9.26 3.76
CA TYR A 35 -33.66 9.34 2.58
C TYR A 35 -32.34 10.03 2.89
N TRP A 36 -32.33 11.14 3.62
CA TRP A 36 -31.10 11.80 4.03
C TRP A 36 -30.24 10.92 4.93
N PHE A 37 -30.84 10.26 5.92
CA PHE A 37 -30.13 9.41 6.87
C PHE A 37 -29.51 8.17 6.20
N PHE A 38 -30.25 7.52 5.30
CA PHE A 38 -29.81 6.28 4.64
C PHE A 38 -29.01 6.54 3.35
N VAL A 39 -29.18 7.70 2.70
CA VAL A 39 -28.55 7.99 1.40
C VAL A 39 -27.49 9.08 1.50
N LEU A 40 -27.56 10.07 2.37
CA LEU A 40 -26.58 11.17 2.36
C LEU A 40 -25.52 11.07 3.47
N ARG A 41 -25.65 10.15 4.41
CA ARG A 41 -24.73 10.04 5.56
C ARG A 41 -23.39 9.39 5.19
N ALA A 42 -22.30 10.01 5.63
CA ALA A 42 -20.95 9.43 5.55
C ALA A 42 -20.76 8.32 6.61
N SER A 43 -19.93 7.34 6.29
CA SER A 43 -19.58 6.27 7.24
C SER A 43 -18.56 6.76 8.27
N THR A 44 -18.82 6.39 9.52
CA THR A 44 -17.96 6.61 10.71
C THR A 44 -17.36 5.29 11.21
N GLU A 45 -17.49 4.21 10.45
CA GLU A 45 -16.95 2.90 10.82
C GLU A 45 -15.45 2.85 10.54
N HIS A 46 -14.67 2.43 11.53
CA HIS A 46 -13.24 2.17 11.40
C HIS A 46 -12.99 0.67 11.26
N VAL A 47 -12.15 0.32 10.29
CA VAL A 47 -11.75 -1.07 10.04
C VAL A 47 -10.23 -1.19 10.10
N SER A 48 -9.76 -2.35 10.55
CA SER A 48 -8.32 -2.63 10.57
C SER A 48 -7.76 -2.73 9.15
N PRO A 49 -6.54 -2.23 8.90
CA PRO A 49 -5.82 -2.48 7.66
C PRO A 49 -5.74 -3.97 7.35
N PHE A 50 -5.77 -4.30 6.05
CA PHE A 50 -5.62 -5.68 5.55
C PHE A 50 -6.58 -6.71 6.18
N ASN A 51 -7.76 -6.27 6.61
CA ASN A 51 -8.73 -7.10 7.34
C ASN A 51 -8.17 -7.73 8.63
N GLY A 52 -7.18 -7.09 9.25
CA GLY A 52 -6.52 -7.57 10.46
C GLY A 52 -5.34 -8.51 10.24
N GLU A 53 -4.97 -8.81 8.99
CA GLU A 53 -3.74 -9.53 8.66
C GLU A 53 -2.51 -8.69 9.05
N LYS A 54 -1.61 -9.29 9.83
CA LYS A 54 -0.40 -8.62 10.35
C LYS A 54 0.79 -8.78 9.42
N HIS A 55 0.81 -9.81 8.58
CA HIS A 55 1.91 -10.08 7.65
C HIS A 55 1.45 -9.86 6.20
N ALA A 56 0.72 -8.76 5.97
CA ALA A 56 0.22 -8.43 4.66
C ALA A 56 1.37 -8.15 3.69
N LEU A 57 1.25 -8.70 2.48
CA LEU A 57 2.19 -8.46 1.40
C LEU A 57 1.54 -7.48 0.42
N VAL A 58 2.21 -6.35 0.13
CA VAL A 58 1.68 -5.27 -0.71
C VAL A 58 2.61 -5.04 -1.89
N TYR A 59 2.19 -5.45 -3.09
CA TYR A 59 2.96 -5.29 -4.31
C TYR A 59 2.48 -4.09 -5.11
N GLN A 60 3.32 -3.06 -5.26
CA GLN A 60 2.99 -1.82 -6.00
C GLN A 60 1.63 -1.22 -5.60
N GLY A 61 1.29 -1.28 -4.31
CA GLY A 61 0.04 -0.78 -3.74
C GLY A 61 -1.16 -1.72 -3.83
N GLU A 62 -0.99 -2.94 -4.34
CA GLU A 62 -2.02 -3.99 -4.33
C GLU A 62 -1.72 -5.01 -3.24
N VAL A 63 -2.74 -5.36 -2.45
CA VAL A 63 -2.61 -6.35 -1.38
C VAL A 63 -2.69 -7.73 -2.00
N GLU A 64 -1.67 -8.54 -1.77
CA GLU A 64 -1.61 -9.93 -2.24
C GLU A 64 -2.48 -10.83 -1.36
N LYS A 65 -3.02 -11.89 -1.97
CA LYS A 65 -3.94 -12.82 -1.29
C LYS A 65 -3.25 -13.63 -0.21
N THR A 66 -1.99 -13.98 -0.44
CA THR A 66 -1.19 -14.80 0.47
C THR A 66 -0.24 -13.90 1.25
N PRO A 67 -0.34 -13.87 2.59
CA PRO A 67 0.57 -13.10 3.42
C PRO A 67 1.99 -13.66 3.34
N TYR A 68 2.96 -12.87 3.77
CA TYR A 68 4.31 -13.39 4.00
C TYR A 68 4.36 -14.12 5.36
N LEU A 69 5.42 -14.90 5.57
CA LEU A 69 5.67 -15.55 6.86
C LEU A 69 6.82 -14.85 7.57
N MET A 70 6.70 -14.66 8.89
CA MET A 70 7.80 -14.20 9.73
C MET A 70 8.24 -15.31 10.68
N GLU A 71 9.52 -15.64 10.66
CA GLU A 71 10.12 -16.64 11.55
C GLU A 71 11.51 -16.21 11.99
N ALA A 72 11.79 -16.26 13.29
CA ALA A 72 13.09 -15.85 13.85
C ALA A 72 13.53 -14.46 13.36
N ASP A 73 12.59 -13.52 13.26
CA ASP A 73 12.80 -12.15 12.76
C ASP A 73 13.23 -12.08 11.28
N GLN A 74 13.05 -13.17 10.53
CA GLN A 74 13.29 -13.27 9.10
C GLN A 74 11.96 -13.37 8.35
N ILE A 75 11.89 -12.66 7.22
CA ILE A 75 10.73 -12.66 6.34
C ILE A 75 10.91 -13.75 5.28
N LEU A 76 9.86 -14.53 5.05
CA LEU A 76 9.78 -15.47 3.96
C LEU A 76 8.59 -15.13 3.05
N LEU A 77 8.84 -15.08 1.76
CA LEU A 77 7.85 -14.76 0.73
C LEU A 77 7.21 -16.02 0.16
N PRO A 78 5.91 -15.98 -0.20
CA PRO A 78 5.28 -17.07 -0.94
C PRO A 78 5.99 -17.29 -2.28
N PHE A 79 6.32 -18.54 -2.59
CA PHE A 79 6.93 -18.93 -3.86
C PHE A 79 6.07 -18.52 -5.06
N SER A 80 4.75 -18.69 -4.95
CA SER A 80 3.78 -18.30 -5.98
C SER A 80 3.85 -16.80 -6.30
N PHE A 81 3.98 -15.95 -5.28
CA PHE A 81 4.14 -14.51 -5.45
C PHE A 81 5.43 -14.18 -6.20
N ILE A 82 6.55 -14.80 -5.80
CA ILE A 82 7.84 -14.58 -6.47
C ILE A 82 7.73 -14.99 -7.94
N GLN A 83 7.17 -16.16 -8.21
CA GLN A 83 7.01 -16.69 -9.56
C GLN A 83 6.12 -15.81 -10.43
N GLU A 84 5.01 -15.31 -9.89
CA GLU A 84 4.07 -14.50 -10.67
C GLU A 84 4.57 -13.07 -10.90
N LYS A 85 5.17 -12.43 -9.89
CA LYS A 85 5.44 -10.97 -9.89
C LYS A 85 6.91 -10.59 -10.08
N LEU A 86 7.85 -11.43 -9.63
CA LEU A 86 9.28 -11.08 -9.58
C LEU A 86 10.08 -11.83 -10.64
N ASP A 87 9.95 -13.15 -10.71
CA ASP A 87 10.73 -14.02 -11.60
C ASP A 87 9.91 -15.22 -12.08
N PRO A 88 9.28 -15.15 -13.27
CA PRO A 88 8.58 -16.29 -13.86
C PRO A 88 9.45 -17.51 -14.16
N ALA A 89 10.78 -17.36 -14.19
CA ALA A 89 11.72 -18.45 -14.44
C ALA A 89 12.15 -19.16 -13.14
N ILE A 90 11.78 -18.64 -11.97
CA ILE A 90 11.98 -19.37 -10.72
C ILE A 90 11.21 -20.69 -10.79
N PHE A 91 11.86 -21.77 -10.39
CA PHE A 91 11.24 -23.08 -10.42
C PHE A 91 11.51 -23.87 -9.16
N TRP A 92 10.54 -24.73 -8.86
CA TRP A 92 10.61 -25.71 -7.80
C TRP A 92 10.98 -27.06 -8.42
N ASP A 93 12.10 -27.62 -7.98
CA ASP A 93 12.52 -28.95 -8.36
C ASP A 93 11.91 -29.97 -7.39
N GLU A 94 10.89 -30.70 -7.84
CA GLU A 94 10.20 -31.70 -7.00
C GLU A 94 11.12 -32.82 -6.50
N PRO A 95 12.00 -33.44 -7.32
CA PRO A 95 12.85 -34.54 -6.86
C PRO A 95 13.79 -34.17 -5.71
N THR A 96 14.29 -32.94 -5.69
CA THR A 96 15.21 -32.47 -4.64
C THR A 96 14.57 -31.48 -3.66
N HIS A 97 13.26 -31.24 -3.76
CA HIS A 97 12.53 -30.22 -3.01
C HIS A 97 13.31 -28.90 -2.89
N SER A 98 13.82 -28.43 -4.02
CA SER A 98 14.69 -27.25 -4.08
C SER A 98 14.03 -26.10 -4.82
N VAL A 99 14.19 -24.89 -4.29
CA VAL A 99 13.97 -23.66 -5.06
C VAL A 99 15.24 -23.37 -5.83
N ILE A 100 15.11 -23.19 -7.15
CA ILE A 100 16.20 -22.82 -8.02
C ILE A 100 15.88 -21.48 -8.68
N ILE A 101 16.78 -20.52 -8.47
CA ILE A 101 16.74 -19.19 -9.06
C ILE A 101 17.93 -19.05 -10.00
N THR A 102 17.66 -18.70 -11.25
CA THR A 102 18.70 -18.47 -12.25
C THR A 102 18.56 -17.07 -12.81
N THR A 103 19.52 -16.22 -12.48
CA THR A 103 19.67 -14.88 -13.06
C THR A 103 20.73 -14.92 -14.16
N LYS A 104 21.05 -13.75 -14.76
CA LYS A 104 22.03 -13.64 -15.84
C LYS A 104 23.42 -14.22 -15.49
N ASP A 105 23.84 -14.09 -14.23
CA ASP A 105 25.19 -14.41 -13.75
C ASP A 105 25.21 -15.27 -12.47
N LYS A 106 24.05 -15.54 -11.87
CA LYS A 106 23.94 -16.28 -10.61
C LYS A 106 22.90 -17.37 -10.66
N VAL A 107 23.28 -18.54 -10.18
CA VAL A 107 22.39 -19.66 -9.88
C VAL A 107 22.37 -19.85 -8.36
N LEU A 108 21.21 -19.64 -7.75
CA LEU A 108 20.97 -19.92 -6.33
C LEU A 108 20.09 -21.16 -6.22
N ARG A 109 20.54 -22.14 -5.44
CA ARG A 109 19.76 -23.31 -5.07
C ARG A 109 19.56 -23.34 -3.56
N MET A 110 18.31 -23.51 -3.13
CA MET A 110 17.92 -23.62 -1.72
C MET A 110 17.09 -24.88 -1.54
N GLU A 111 17.60 -25.83 -0.76
CA GLU A 111 16.88 -27.07 -0.41
C GLU A 111 15.89 -26.80 0.73
N SER A 112 14.69 -27.36 0.63
CA SER A 112 13.67 -27.25 1.67
C SER A 112 14.17 -27.85 2.99
N GLY A 113 13.94 -27.15 4.09
CA GLY A 113 14.37 -27.56 5.42
C GLY A 113 15.87 -27.39 5.70
N GLN A 114 16.68 -26.95 4.73
CA GLN A 114 18.12 -26.72 4.93
C GLN A 114 18.46 -25.23 5.02
N VAL A 115 19.31 -24.91 5.99
CA VAL A 115 19.88 -23.57 6.18
C VAL A 115 21.13 -23.35 5.33
N VAL A 116 21.54 -24.32 4.53
CA VAL A 116 22.66 -24.18 3.60
C VAL A 116 22.10 -24.08 2.19
N ALA A 117 22.37 -22.95 1.54
CA ALA A 117 22.09 -22.71 0.13
C ALA A 117 23.37 -22.77 -0.69
N TYR A 118 23.25 -22.85 -2.01
CA TYR A 118 24.39 -22.82 -2.92
C TYR A 118 24.22 -21.70 -3.93
N LEU A 119 25.11 -20.70 -3.88
CA LEU A 119 25.20 -19.62 -4.86
C LEU A 119 26.39 -19.89 -5.78
N ASN A 120 26.15 -20.14 -7.06
CA ASN A 120 27.19 -20.51 -8.03
C ASN A 120 28.08 -21.67 -7.53
N LYS A 121 27.45 -22.70 -6.93
CA LYS A 121 28.07 -23.88 -6.30
C LYS A 121 28.85 -23.62 -5.00
N GLN A 122 28.92 -22.37 -4.54
CA GLN A 122 29.53 -22.03 -3.25
C GLN A 122 28.48 -22.06 -2.15
N PRO A 123 28.75 -22.70 -0.99
CA PRO A 123 27.80 -22.75 0.11
C PRO A 123 27.62 -21.38 0.75
N VAL A 124 26.37 -21.03 1.06
CA VAL A 124 25.97 -19.81 1.77
C VAL A 124 24.99 -20.20 2.87
N ASN A 125 25.23 -19.71 4.08
CA ASN A 125 24.34 -19.96 5.20
C ASN A 125 23.15 -19.01 5.16
N LEU A 126 21.97 -19.58 5.30
CA LEU A 126 20.70 -18.91 5.54
C LEU A 126 20.41 -18.90 7.03
N GLN A 127 19.69 -17.89 7.50
CA GLN A 127 19.19 -17.85 8.88
C GLN A 127 17.97 -18.76 9.05
N VAL A 128 17.10 -18.79 8.04
CA VAL A 128 15.90 -19.62 7.98
C VAL A 128 15.89 -20.41 6.66
N PRO A 129 15.48 -21.68 6.68
CA PRO A 129 15.43 -22.49 5.47
C PRO A 129 14.20 -22.13 4.62
N VAL A 130 14.18 -22.63 3.38
CA VAL A 130 12.93 -22.73 2.61
C VAL A 130 11.98 -23.68 3.33
N LYS A 131 10.69 -23.36 3.37
CA LYS A 131 9.69 -24.13 4.10
C LYS A 131 8.41 -24.32 3.31
N GLU A 132 7.63 -25.31 3.72
CA GLU A 132 6.27 -25.52 3.25
C GLU A 132 5.35 -25.55 4.47
N VAL A 133 4.37 -24.65 4.51
CA VAL A 133 3.39 -24.51 5.58
C VAL A 133 2.01 -24.44 4.94
N ASP A 134 1.11 -25.34 5.35
CA ASP A 134 -0.25 -25.44 4.82
C ASP A 134 -0.34 -25.50 3.28
N GLY A 135 0.63 -26.18 2.65
CA GLY A 135 0.73 -26.31 1.19
C GLY A 135 1.26 -25.06 0.47
N VAL A 136 1.66 -24.02 1.21
CA VAL A 136 2.32 -22.83 0.67
C VAL A 136 3.82 -22.94 0.90
N ARG A 137 4.58 -22.81 -0.19
CA ARG A 137 6.05 -22.79 -0.15
C ARG A 137 6.54 -21.38 0.13
N TYR A 138 7.39 -21.22 1.12
CA TYR A 138 7.95 -19.96 1.57
C TYR A 138 9.45 -19.91 1.36
N VAL A 139 9.91 -18.84 0.74
CA VAL A 139 11.31 -18.62 0.36
C VAL A 139 11.87 -17.46 1.18
N PRO A 140 13.02 -17.61 1.84
CA PRO A 140 13.65 -16.54 2.61
C PRO A 140 13.88 -15.28 1.76
N LEU A 141 13.54 -14.11 2.28
CA LEU A 141 13.68 -12.82 1.57
C LEU A 141 15.15 -12.41 1.37
N GLU A 142 16.02 -12.68 2.34
CA GLU A 142 17.40 -12.16 2.37
C GLU A 142 18.20 -12.42 1.06
N PRO A 143 18.19 -13.62 0.46
CA PRO A 143 18.88 -13.83 -0.81
C PRO A 143 18.22 -13.07 -1.97
N LEU A 144 16.91 -12.88 -1.93
CA LEU A 144 16.12 -12.27 -3.00
C LEU A 144 16.39 -10.78 -3.12
N GLU A 145 16.62 -10.07 -2.00
CA GLU A 145 17.02 -8.65 -1.99
C GLU A 145 18.28 -8.39 -2.81
N LYS A 146 19.22 -9.36 -2.79
CA LYS A 146 20.50 -9.25 -3.52
C LYS A 146 20.34 -9.62 -4.99
N LEU A 147 19.44 -10.54 -5.31
CA LEU A 147 19.24 -11.09 -6.65
C LEU A 147 18.32 -10.25 -7.51
N TYR A 148 17.22 -9.74 -6.95
CA TYR A 148 16.19 -9.05 -7.72
C TYR A 148 16.26 -7.53 -7.57
N PRO A 149 15.95 -6.76 -8.62
CA PRO A 149 15.89 -5.31 -8.57
C PRO A 149 14.53 -4.86 -8.01
N TYR A 150 14.26 -5.17 -6.74
CA TYR A 150 13.03 -4.79 -6.04
C TYR A 150 13.36 -4.24 -4.65
N SER A 151 12.66 -3.18 -4.25
CA SER A 151 12.70 -2.62 -2.91
C SER A 151 11.71 -3.38 -2.04
N PHE A 152 12.19 -3.91 -0.92
CA PHE A 152 11.38 -4.57 0.10
C PHE A 152 11.43 -3.71 1.37
N ALA A 153 10.27 -3.22 1.81
CA ALA A 153 10.21 -2.35 2.98
C ALA A 153 9.15 -2.86 3.96
N HIS A 154 9.62 -3.35 5.11
CA HIS A 154 8.76 -3.72 6.23
C HIS A 154 8.27 -2.46 6.96
N LYS A 155 6.97 -2.39 7.21
CA LYS A 155 6.26 -1.29 7.85
C LYS A 155 5.96 -1.68 9.31
N PRO A 156 6.73 -1.18 10.29
CA PRO A 156 6.62 -1.66 11.68
C PRO A 156 5.24 -1.40 12.30
N VAL A 157 4.58 -0.31 11.91
CA VAL A 157 3.27 0.10 12.45
C VAL A 157 2.17 -0.89 12.06
N THR A 158 2.17 -1.33 10.79
CA THR A 158 1.12 -2.18 10.24
C THR A 158 1.52 -3.65 10.13
N GLY A 159 2.82 -3.94 10.21
CA GLY A 159 3.41 -5.24 9.89
C GLY A 159 3.44 -5.53 8.38
N ALA A 160 3.01 -4.61 7.52
CA ALA A 160 2.98 -4.86 6.08
C ALA A 160 4.40 -4.92 5.48
N LEU A 161 4.59 -5.76 4.48
CA LEU A 161 5.76 -5.72 3.61
C LEU A 161 5.37 -5.13 2.27
N THR A 162 5.88 -3.93 1.96
CA THR A 162 5.70 -3.32 0.65
C THR A 162 6.81 -3.75 -0.29
N VAL A 163 6.46 -4.20 -1.49
CA VAL A 163 7.36 -4.65 -2.54
C VAL A 163 7.17 -3.79 -3.79
N GLU A 164 8.23 -3.13 -4.22
CA GLU A 164 8.21 -2.22 -5.36
C GLU A 164 9.37 -2.48 -6.31
N LYS A 165 9.11 -2.49 -7.62
CA LYS A 165 10.15 -2.71 -8.62
C LYS A 165 11.11 -1.52 -8.71
N ASP A 166 12.40 -1.79 -8.94
CA ASP A 166 13.38 -0.75 -9.23
C ASP A 166 12.95 0.11 -10.43
N GLY A 167 13.16 1.41 -10.29
CA GLY A 167 12.77 2.39 -11.28
C GLY A 167 11.28 2.62 -11.41
N TYR A 168 10.44 1.96 -10.61
CA TYR A 168 9.01 2.25 -10.53
C TYR A 168 8.81 3.72 -10.17
N ALA A 169 8.15 4.46 -11.07
CA ALA A 169 7.90 5.88 -10.90
C ALA A 169 6.45 6.07 -10.48
N ILE A 170 6.24 6.78 -9.37
CA ILE A 170 4.92 7.03 -8.80
C ILE A 170 4.76 8.50 -8.41
N GLN A 171 3.63 9.08 -8.79
CA GLN A 171 3.28 10.45 -8.41
C GLN A 171 3.01 10.51 -6.92
N GLN A 172 3.64 11.44 -6.21
CA GLN A 172 3.34 11.69 -4.80
C GLN A 172 2.36 12.84 -4.64
N ALA A 173 1.68 12.86 -3.50
CA ALA A 173 0.87 13.97 -3.05
C ALA A 173 1.07 14.20 -1.55
N LYS A 174 0.81 15.43 -1.12
CA LYS A 174 0.84 15.83 0.27
C LYS A 174 -0.58 16.15 0.73
N VAL A 175 -0.93 15.73 1.94
CA VAL A 175 -2.19 16.08 2.57
C VAL A 175 -2.24 17.57 2.83
N VAL A 176 -3.28 18.24 2.34
CA VAL A 176 -3.52 19.68 2.53
C VAL A 176 -3.57 20.01 4.00
N GLN A 177 -3.10 21.20 4.36
CA GLN A 177 -3.09 21.65 5.74
C GLN A 177 -4.51 21.96 6.22
N ASP A 178 -4.94 21.22 7.22
CA ASP A 178 -6.25 21.32 7.87
C ASP A 178 -6.10 21.07 9.39
N ASP A 179 -7.09 21.50 10.16
CA ASP A 179 -7.17 21.27 11.61
C ASP A 179 -7.58 19.82 11.92
N ASP A 180 -8.41 19.23 11.07
CA ASP A 180 -8.88 17.84 11.20
C ASP A 180 -8.02 16.86 10.36
N PRO A 181 -7.81 15.61 10.84
CA PRO A 181 -7.09 14.60 10.07
C PRO A 181 -7.88 14.15 8.84
N GLN A 182 -7.16 13.86 7.76
CA GLN A 182 -7.76 13.32 6.54
C GLN A 182 -8.01 11.82 6.68
N LEU A 183 -9.25 11.40 6.43
CA LEU A 183 -9.71 10.02 6.62
C LEU A 183 -9.51 9.20 5.34
N VAL A 184 -8.60 8.24 5.39
CA VAL A 184 -8.36 7.28 4.30
C VAL A 184 -9.46 6.23 4.32
N ARG A 185 -10.19 6.10 3.20
CA ARG A 185 -11.34 5.18 3.10
C ARG A 185 -11.04 3.93 2.31
N THR A 186 -11.79 2.86 2.56
CA THR A 186 -11.63 1.59 1.82
C THR A 186 -12.16 1.65 0.38
N GLY A 187 -12.99 2.64 0.04
CA GLY A 187 -13.51 2.85 -1.31
C GLY A 187 -13.64 4.32 -1.68
N ALA A 188 -13.87 4.58 -2.97
CA ALA A 188 -14.05 5.93 -3.54
C ALA A 188 -15.44 6.53 -3.21
N SER A 189 -15.80 6.55 -1.92
CA SER A 189 -17.08 7.06 -1.44
C SER A 189 -16.99 7.48 0.02
N LEU A 190 -17.72 8.52 0.41
CA LEU A 190 -17.86 8.91 1.82
C LEU A 190 -18.60 7.85 2.67
N ARG A 191 -19.27 6.88 2.03
CA ARG A 191 -20.02 5.82 2.70
C ARG A 191 -19.20 4.58 3.02
N THR A 192 -17.98 4.48 2.52
CA THR A 192 -17.12 3.31 2.81
C THR A 192 -16.39 3.52 4.14
N PRO A 193 -16.09 2.45 4.89
CA PRO A 193 -15.33 2.51 6.13
C PRO A 193 -13.98 3.23 6.01
N ILE A 194 -13.47 3.67 7.15
CA ILE A 194 -12.18 4.35 7.32
C ILE A 194 -11.15 3.30 7.71
N VAL A 195 -10.00 3.29 7.04
CA VAL A 195 -8.91 2.32 7.27
C VAL A 195 -7.65 2.97 7.87
N ALA A 196 -7.49 4.28 7.70
CA ALA A 196 -6.41 5.04 8.30
C ALA A 196 -6.77 6.52 8.41
N GLU A 197 -6.02 7.25 9.23
CA GLU A 197 -6.12 8.70 9.40
C GLU A 197 -4.76 9.31 9.14
N LEU A 198 -4.72 10.41 8.38
CA LEU A 198 -3.49 11.09 8.02
C LEU A 198 -3.50 12.51 8.56
N SER A 199 -2.41 12.87 9.23
CA SER A 199 -2.17 14.24 9.66
C SER A 199 -1.88 15.15 8.47
N SER A 200 -2.15 16.44 8.66
CA SER A 200 -1.77 17.50 7.74
C SER A 200 -0.30 17.40 7.34
N GLY A 201 -0.05 17.45 6.03
CA GLY A 201 1.28 17.32 5.46
C GLY A 201 1.85 15.92 5.32
N ALA A 202 1.10 14.87 5.68
CA ALA A 202 1.49 13.49 5.38
C ALA A 202 1.67 13.29 3.87
N VAL A 203 2.64 12.48 3.48
CA VAL A 203 2.93 12.17 2.07
C VAL A 203 2.36 10.81 1.72
N VAL A 204 1.71 10.74 0.55
CA VAL A 204 1.14 9.52 -0.01
C VAL A 204 1.55 9.34 -1.46
N ASP A 205 1.61 8.09 -1.91
CA ASP A 205 1.84 7.72 -3.30
C ASP A 205 0.48 7.55 -4.01
N ILE A 206 0.29 8.13 -5.20
CA ILE A 206 -0.96 8.07 -5.97
C ILE A 206 -0.96 6.82 -6.85
N LEU A 207 -1.76 5.81 -6.48
CA LEU A 207 -1.92 4.55 -7.21
C LEU A 207 -2.89 4.65 -8.39
N GLY A 208 -3.80 5.61 -8.34
CA GLY A 208 -4.80 5.80 -9.38
C GLY A 208 -5.76 6.94 -9.07
N GLN A 209 -6.60 7.29 -10.04
CA GLN A 209 -7.56 8.37 -9.91
C GLN A 209 -8.93 7.98 -10.47
N SER A 210 -9.96 8.53 -9.84
CA SER A 210 -11.33 8.58 -10.37
C SER A 210 -11.83 10.03 -10.26
N ASP A 211 -13.11 10.28 -10.56
CA ASP A 211 -13.68 11.63 -10.65
C ASP A 211 -13.25 12.54 -9.48
N LYS A 212 -13.69 12.20 -8.26
CA LYS A 212 -13.46 12.98 -7.03
C LYS A 212 -12.46 12.35 -6.07
N TRP A 213 -11.85 11.22 -6.43
CA TRP A 213 -11.01 10.44 -5.51
C TRP A 213 -9.67 10.07 -6.12
N TYR A 214 -8.64 10.11 -5.29
CA TYR A 214 -7.40 9.39 -5.54
C TYR A 214 -7.41 8.07 -4.78
N ARG A 215 -6.94 7.00 -5.44
CA ARG A 215 -6.47 5.79 -4.76
C ARG A 215 -5.02 6.04 -4.37
N VAL A 216 -4.70 5.89 -3.09
CA VAL A 216 -3.42 6.25 -2.50
C VAL A 216 -2.80 5.08 -1.76
N LEU A 217 -1.48 5.09 -1.63
CA LEU A 217 -0.71 4.24 -0.73
C LEU A 217 -0.05 5.13 0.34
N THR A 218 -0.36 4.88 1.61
CA THR A 218 0.24 5.62 2.72
C THR A 218 1.68 5.19 2.99
N ALA A 219 2.42 6.01 3.75
CA ALA A 219 3.77 5.66 4.19
C ALA A 219 3.82 4.32 4.97
N ASP A 220 2.74 3.96 5.66
CA ASP A 220 2.57 2.71 6.42
C ASP A 220 2.12 1.52 5.56
N GLY A 221 2.07 1.68 4.23
CA GLY A 221 1.73 0.61 3.29
C GLY A 221 0.23 0.36 3.13
N ILE A 222 -0.63 1.23 3.66
CA ILE A 222 -2.08 1.08 3.59
C ILE A 222 -2.58 1.65 2.26
N ALA A 223 -3.26 0.84 1.46
CA ALA A 223 -3.94 1.31 0.26
C ALA A 223 -5.36 1.74 0.59
N GLY A 224 -5.78 2.91 0.09
CA GLY A 224 -7.13 3.42 0.32
C GLY A 224 -7.47 4.59 -0.60
N PHE A 225 -8.51 5.34 -0.26
CA PHE A 225 -9.05 6.43 -1.07
C PHE A 225 -9.16 7.72 -0.27
N LEU A 226 -8.73 8.81 -0.90
CA LEU A 226 -8.84 10.18 -0.39
C LEU A 226 -9.51 11.09 -1.43
N PRO A 227 -10.29 12.10 -0.99
CA PRO A 227 -10.78 13.14 -1.88
C PRO A 227 -9.63 13.84 -2.62
N ARG A 228 -9.83 14.19 -3.89
CA ARG A 228 -8.79 14.89 -4.66
C ARG A 228 -8.47 16.27 -4.09
N GLU A 229 -9.46 16.94 -3.53
CA GLU A 229 -9.34 18.28 -2.95
C GLU A 229 -8.54 18.31 -1.64
N SER A 230 -8.38 17.17 -0.96
CA SER A 230 -7.58 17.08 0.27
C SER A 230 -6.10 16.78 0.01
N LEU A 231 -5.70 16.72 -1.27
CA LEU A 231 -4.35 16.36 -1.68
C LEU A 231 -3.77 17.39 -2.65
N GLU A 232 -2.55 17.81 -2.38
CA GLU A 232 -1.73 18.62 -3.28
C GLU A 232 -0.69 17.72 -3.95
N LEU A 233 -0.74 17.60 -5.29
CA LEU A 233 0.25 16.80 -6.02
C LEU A 233 1.64 17.42 -5.87
N THR A 234 2.64 16.58 -5.61
CA THR A 234 4.03 17.01 -5.43
C THR A 234 4.92 16.42 -6.54
N GLN A 235 6.07 15.85 -6.18
CA GLN A 235 7.03 15.28 -7.10
C GLN A 235 6.68 13.84 -7.48
N VAL A 236 7.28 13.35 -8.57
CA VAL A 236 7.29 11.93 -8.89
C VAL A 236 8.47 11.29 -8.16
N ARG A 237 8.21 10.31 -7.29
CA ARG A 237 9.23 9.47 -6.67
C ARG A 237 9.58 8.34 -7.61
N LYS A 238 10.88 8.06 -7.75
CA LYS A 238 11.37 6.86 -8.42
C LYS A 238 11.93 5.89 -7.38
N VAL A 239 11.38 4.69 -7.31
CA VAL A 239 11.86 3.61 -6.46
C VAL A 239 13.27 3.25 -6.88
N THR A 240 14.15 3.10 -5.89
CA THR A 240 15.53 2.68 -6.10
C THR A 240 15.78 1.49 -5.17
N SER A 241 15.96 0.29 -5.74
CA SER A 241 16.08 -0.95 -4.98
C SER A 241 17.51 -1.28 -4.55
N LYS A 242 18.51 -0.60 -5.14
CA LYS A 242 19.93 -0.86 -4.92
C LYS A 242 20.70 0.44 -4.86
N ASN A 243 21.86 0.39 -4.19
CA ASN A 243 22.88 1.38 -4.45
C ASN A 243 23.19 1.39 -5.96
N PRO A 244 23.37 2.58 -6.56
CA PRO A 244 23.53 2.71 -8.00
C PRO A 244 24.69 1.83 -8.45
N ASN A 245 24.46 1.02 -9.48
CA ASN A 245 25.53 0.26 -10.09
C ASN A 245 26.56 1.27 -10.62
N VAL A 246 27.74 1.26 -10.00
CA VAL A 246 28.83 2.18 -10.30
C VAL A 246 29.28 2.16 -11.77
N SER A 247 28.96 1.07 -12.48
CA SER A 247 29.21 0.90 -13.91
C SER A 247 28.32 1.80 -14.78
N ASP A 248 27.13 2.14 -14.28
CA ASP A 248 26.15 2.97 -14.98
C ASP A 248 26.38 4.48 -14.71
N ILE A 249 27.29 4.80 -13.78
CA ILE A 249 27.72 6.17 -13.49
C ILE A 249 28.83 6.56 -14.48
N GLY A 250 28.41 7.32 -15.51
CA GLY A 250 29.28 7.88 -16.54
C GLY A 250 30.40 8.79 -15.98
N PRO A 251 31.34 9.24 -16.83
CA PRO A 251 32.43 10.11 -16.41
C PRO A 251 31.89 11.46 -15.92
N MET A 252 32.11 11.77 -14.64
CA MET A 252 31.71 13.03 -14.01
C MET A 252 32.85 14.04 -14.09
N GLN A 253 33.10 14.58 -15.30
CA GLN A 253 34.15 15.58 -15.51
C GLN A 253 33.87 16.85 -14.70
N GLY A 254 34.85 17.27 -13.89
CA GLY A 254 34.77 18.48 -13.08
C GLY A 254 34.16 18.31 -11.69
N VAL A 255 33.78 17.08 -11.30
CA VAL A 255 33.35 16.77 -9.92
C VAL A 255 34.57 16.36 -9.10
N ASN A 256 34.82 17.05 -7.98
CA ASN A 256 35.98 16.81 -7.11
C ASN A 256 35.61 16.15 -5.77
N VAL A 257 34.35 16.25 -5.33
CA VAL A 257 33.87 15.69 -4.07
C VAL A 257 32.46 15.17 -4.28
N VAL A 258 32.19 13.96 -3.81
CA VAL A 258 30.83 13.38 -3.79
C VAL A 258 30.50 12.98 -2.35
N SER A 259 29.41 13.53 -1.81
CA SER A 259 28.98 13.27 -0.42
C SER A 259 27.62 12.58 -0.42
N PRO A 260 27.56 11.25 -0.60
CA PRO A 260 26.30 10.53 -0.54
C PRO A 260 25.80 10.40 0.91
N THR A 261 24.52 10.11 1.04
CA THR A 261 23.88 9.82 2.33
C THR A 261 24.07 8.35 2.66
N TRP A 262 25.04 8.05 3.53
CA TRP A 262 25.41 6.68 3.92
C TRP A 262 24.47 6.06 4.94
N PHE A 263 23.91 6.89 5.83
CA PHE A 263 23.03 6.48 6.90
C PHE A 263 21.83 7.41 6.92
N GLU A 264 20.65 6.83 7.06
CA GLU A 264 19.41 7.58 7.22
C GLU A 264 18.75 7.17 8.53
N MET A 265 18.18 8.13 9.26
CA MET A 265 17.37 7.85 10.43
C MET A 265 15.97 7.43 9.97
N LYS A 266 15.57 6.21 10.31
CA LYS A 266 14.32 5.58 9.86
C LYS A 266 13.10 6.07 10.64
N ASP A 267 13.30 6.46 11.89
CA ASP A 267 12.23 6.78 12.84
C ASP A 267 12.70 7.73 13.96
N ALA A 268 11.76 8.19 14.80
CA ALA A 268 12.03 9.14 15.88
C ALA A 268 12.77 8.50 17.07
N GLU A 269 12.81 7.18 17.11
CA GLU A 269 13.46 6.35 18.13
C GLU A 269 14.97 6.19 17.88
N GLY A 270 15.48 6.70 16.75
CA GLY A 270 16.90 6.73 16.42
C GLY A 270 17.41 5.49 15.67
N THR A 271 16.51 4.68 15.09
CA THR A 271 16.90 3.52 14.28
C THR A 271 17.59 3.99 13.00
N LEU A 272 18.81 3.52 12.74
CA LEU A 272 19.58 3.88 11.55
C LEU A 272 19.44 2.82 10.44
N GLN A 273 19.12 3.27 9.23
CA GLN A 273 19.21 2.49 8.00
C GLN A 273 20.57 2.72 7.35
N ASN A 274 21.35 1.65 7.20
CA ASN A 274 22.62 1.69 6.48
C ASN A 274 22.36 1.57 4.97
N LYS A 275 22.66 2.64 4.24
CA LYS A 275 22.60 2.71 2.77
C LYS A 275 23.99 2.54 2.13
N ALA A 276 25.02 2.20 2.90
CA ALA A 276 26.38 2.14 2.42
C ALA A 276 26.65 0.99 1.45
N ASP A 277 27.24 1.33 0.31
CA ASP A 277 27.85 0.39 -0.62
C ASP A 277 29.39 0.49 -0.61
N PRO A 278 30.10 -0.54 -0.13
CA PRO A 278 31.56 -0.61 -0.27
C PRO A 278 32.04 -0.53 -1.72
N ALA A 279 31.25 -1.01 -2.70
CA ALA A 279 31.58 -0.91 -4.11
C ALA A 279 31.53 0.54 -4.60
N TYR A 280 30.58 1.34 -4.12
CA TYR A 280 30.52 2.78 -4.39
C TYR A 280 31.72 3.52 -3.79
N VAL A 281 32.07 3.25 -2.53
CA VAL A 281 33.26 3.84 -1.88
C VAL A 281 34.52 3.54 -2.70
N LYS A 282 34.72 2.28 -3.06
CA LYS A 282 35.89 1.84 -3.82
C LYS A 282 35.95 2.50 -5.20
N TRP A 283 34.81 2.61 -5.88
CA TRP A 283 34.69 3.27 -7.17
C TRP A 283 35.01 4.77 -7.10
N ALA A 284 34.50 5.47 -6.08
CA ALA A 284 34.74 6.91 -5.89
C ALA A 284 36.24 7.17 -5.66
N HIS A 285 36.85 6.42 -4.73
CA HIS A 285 38.29 6.50 -4.46
C HIS A 285 39.16 6.22 -5.69
N GLN A 286 38.78 5.27 -6.55
CA GLN A 286 39.50 4.98 -7.79
C GLN A 286 39.48 6.13 -8.81
N ARG A 287 38.53 7.06 -8.70
CA ARG A 287 38.35 8.20 -9.61
C ARG A 287 38.84 9.53 -9.01
N GLY A 288 39.46 9.50 -7.83
CA GLY A 288 40.05 10.67 -7.18
C GLY A 288 39.03 11.59 -6.51
N THR A 289 37.85 11.05 -6.16
CA THR A 289 36.76 11.75 -5.47
C THR A 289 36.35 11.04 -4.19
#